data_AF-A0A661XUL1-F1
#
_entry.id   AF-A0A661XUL1-F1
#
_cell.length_a   1.000
_cell.length_b   1.000
_cell.length_c   1.000
_cell.angle_alpha   90.00
_cell.angle_beta   90.00
_cell.angle_gamma   90.00
#
_symmetry.space_group_name_H-M   'P 1'
#
loop_
_entity.id
_entity.type
_entity.pdbx_description
1 polymer ?
#
loop_
_entity_poly.entity_id
_entity_poly.type
_entity_poly.pdbx_seq_one_letter_code
_entity_poly.pdbx_strand_id
1 'polypeptide(L)'
;MSFFEINSNKLQLSDIEHIIDNKIQIKLSDESTSLIQGCRDYLDKKISTNTEPIYGINTGFGSLYKESISNSELNTLQENIIKSHACGTGDSIPSHIVKLILLLKVKSLSFGHSGVQVATVQRLIDMFNDDVLPVIYQFGSLGASGDLAPLAHLSLPLLGLGKVEYQGKVISGEELNKVKGWQPINLMAKEGLALLNGTQFMSAYGIWNTLTSSKLIRLANLIGAAAI
;
A
#
# COMPACT_ATOMS: atom_id res chain seq x y z
N MET A 1 -0.35 -24.95 2.80
CA MET A 1 -1.03 -23.69 3.17
C MET A 1 -1.86 -23.24 1.98
N SER A 2 -3.14 -22.93 2.18
CA SER A 2 -3.97 -22.35 1.11
C SER A 2 -3.75 -20.83 1.08
N PHE A 3 -3.32 -20.31 -0.06
CA PHE A 3 -3.21 -18.87 -0.29
C PHE A 3 -4.48 -18.35 -0.97
N PHE A 4 -4.86 -17.11 -0.67
CA PHE A 4 -5.82 -16.37 -1.49
C PHE A 4 -5.07 -15.71 -2.67
N GLU A 5 -5.51 -16.00 -3.89
CA GLU A 5 -4.89 -15.44 -5.10
C GLU A 5 -5.43 -14.05 -5.42
N ILE A 6 -4.53 -13.07 -5.42
CA ILE A 6 -4.81 -11.72 -5.91
C ILE A 6 -4.66 -11.72 -7.43
N ASN A 7 -5.81 -11.63 -8.11
CA ASN A 7 -5.93 -11.57 -9.56
C ASN A 7 -6.48 -10.22 -10.03
N SER A 8 -6.91 -10.13 -11.29
CA SER A 8 -7.49 -8.92 -11.91
C SER A 8 -8.99 -8.74 -11.62
N ASN A 9 -9.66 -9.67 -10.92
CA ASN A 9 -11.09 -9.57 -10.63
C ASN A 9 -11.39 -8.58 -9.49
N LYS A 10 -12.64 -8.13 -9.34
CA LYS A 10 -13.01 -7.29 -8.18
C LYS A 10 -12.93 -8.11 -6.88
N LEU A 11 -12.36 -7.53 -5.83
CA LEU A 11 -12.32 -8.13 -4.49
C LEU A 11 -13.64 -7.80 -3.77
N GLN A 12 -14.38 -8.82 -3.34
CA GLN A 12 -15.66 -8.65 -2.64
C GLN A 12 -15.45 -8.43 -1.14
N LEU A 13 -16.43 -7.84 -0.46
CA LEU A 13 -16.39 -7.69 1.00
C LEU A 13 -16.31 -9.04 1.72
N SER A 14 -16.99 -10.07 1.19
CA SER A 14 -16.93 -11.45 1.71
C SER A 14 -15.53 -12.05 1.60
N ASP A 15 -14.79 -11.74 0.53
CA ASP A 15 -13.43 -12.21 0.35
C ASP A 15 -12.51 -11.58 1.40
N ILE A 16 -12.66 -10.27 1.63
CA ILE A 16 -11.90 -9.54 2.63
C ILE A 16 -12.21 -10.07 4.04
N GLU A 17 -13.48 -10.25 4.37
CA GLU A 17 -13.88 -10.85 5.64
C GLU A 17 -13.27 -12.25 5.81
N HIS A 18 -13.34 -13.09 4.77
CA HIS A 18 -12.74 -14.42 4.80
C HIS A 18 -11.22 -14.38 5.01
N ILE A 19 -10.51 -13.52 4.28
CA ILE A 19 -9.06 -13.36 4.40
C ILE A 19 -8.66 -12.92 5.81
N ILE A 20 -9.34 -11.92 6.37
CA ILE A 20 -9.00 -11.32 7.65
C ILE A 20 -9.38 -12.24 8.82
N ASP A 21 -10.62 -12.74 8.86
CA ASP A 21 -11.13 -13.54 9.98
C ASP A 21 -10.39 -14.90 10.06
N ASN A 22 -9.97 -15.46 8.92
CA ASN A 22 -9.26 -16.75 8.86
C ASN A 22 -7.73 -16.61 8.72
N LYS A 23 -7.19 -15.38 8.78
CA LYS A 23 -5.75 -15.08 8.66
C LYS A 23 -5.10 -15.72 7.42
N ILE A 24 -5.79 -15.66 6.29
CA ILE A 24 -5.34 -16.29 5.04
C ILE A 24 -4.20 -15.46 4.46
N GLN A 25 -3.11 -16.13 4.08
CA GLN A 25 -2.02 -15.50 3.36
C GLN A 25 -2.41 -15.22 1.91
N ILE A 26 -1.94 -14.12 1.35
CA ILE A 26 -2.19 -13.73 -0.04
C ILE A 26 -0.96 -14.01 -0.91
N LYS A 27 -1.18 -14.26 -2.20
CA LYS A 27 -0.13 -14.28 -3.22
C LYS A 27 -0.65 -13.64 -4.51
N LEU A 28 0.24 -13.11 -5.35
CA LEU A 28 -0.14 -12.70 -6.70
C LEU A 28 -0.46 -13.95 -7.54
N SER A 29 -1.44 -13.80 -8.43
CA SER A 29 -1.61 -14.71 -9.56
C SER A 29 -0.54 -14.45 -10.64
N ASP A 30 -0.30 -15.45 -11.49
CA ASP A 30 0.60 -15.32 -12.63
C ASP A 30 0.12 -14.24 -13.61
N GLU A 31 -1.20 -14.09 -13.76
CA GLU A 31 -1.83 -13.05 -14.55
C GLU A 31 -1.50 -11.66 -14.00
N SER A 32 -1.78 -11.38 -12.72
CA SER A 32 -1.47 -10.09 -12.11
C SER A 32 0.03 -9.78 -12.12
N THR A 33 0.87 -10.79 -11.93
CA THR A 33 2.33 -10.65 -12.04
C THR A 33 2.72 -10.18 -13.45
N SER A 34 2.15 -10.81 -14.47
CA SER A 34 2.37 -10.45 -15.88
C SER A 34 1.86 -9.05 -16.22
N LEU A 35 0.71 -8.64 -15.67
CA LEU A 35 0.16 -7.30 -15.86
C LEU A 35 1.04 -6.21 -15.23
N ILE A 36 1.54 -6.44 -14.01
CA ILE A 36 2.48 -5.52 -13.34
C ILE A 36 3.76 -5.38 -14.17
N GLN A 37 4.36 -6.51 -14.58
CA GLN A 37 5.59 -6.50 -15.36
C GLN A 37 5.40 -5.82 -16.71
N GLY A 38 4.33 -6.13 -17.44
CA GLY A 38 4.04 -5.49 -18.73
C GLY A 38 3.87 -3.97 -18.62
N CYS A 39 3.28 -3.46 -17.54
CA CYS A 39 3.16 -2.03 -17.28
C CYS A 39 4.53 -1.38 -17.01
N ARG A 40 5.39 -2.07 -16.24
CA ARG A 40 6.76 -1.62 -15.96
C ARG A 40 7.60 -1.58 -17.24
N ASP A 41 7.58 -2.64 -18.04
CA ASP A 41 8.32 -2.72 -19.29
C ASP A 41 7.88 -1.63 -20.29
N TYR A 42 6.57 -1.37 -20.38
CA TYR A 42 6.04 -0.28 -21.18
C TYR A 42 6.56 1.08 -20.71
N LEU A 43 6.60 1.30 -19.40
CA LEU A 43 7.06 2.54 -18.80
C LEU A 43 8.56 2.75 -19.02
N ASP A 44 9.37 1.72 -18.81
CA ASP A 44 10.82 1.75 -19.06
C ASP A 44 11.12 2.04 -20.52
N LYS A 45 10.42 1.36 -21.45
CA LYS A 45 10.54 1.63 -22.87
C LYS A 45 10.19 3.08 -23.18
N LYS A 46 9.07 3.59 -22.67
CA LYS A 46 8.64 4.97 -22.91
C LYS A 46 9.64 5.99 -22.39
N ILE A 47 10.21 5.78 -21.21
CA ILE A 47 11.25 6.65 -20.62
C ILE A 47 12.52 6.62 -21.47
N SER A 48 12.91 5.44 -21.97
CA SER A 48 14.13 5.30 -22.78
C SER A 48 14.03 5.99 -24.15
N THR A 49 12.83 6.06 -24.73
CA THR A 49 12.60 6.60 -26.08
C THR A 49 12.10 8.03 -26.11
N ASN A 50 11.60 8.57 -24.99
CA ASN A 50 10.94 9.86 -24.94
C ASN A 50 11.75 10.87 -24.12
N THR A 51 12.10 11.99 -24.75
CA THR A 51 12.78 13.12 -24.10
C THR A 51 11.80 14.14 -23.52
N GLU A 52 10.50 14.00 -23.78
CA GLU A 52 9.49 14.94 -23.26
C GLU A 52 9.19 14.72 -21.76
N PRO A 53 8.83 15.80 -21.03
CA PRO A 53 8.44 15.70 -19.64
C PRO A 53 7.11 14.94 -19.48
N ILE A 54 7.12 13.87 -18.68
CA ILE A 54 5.96 13.09 -18.26
C ILE A 54 5.80 13.22 -16.74
N TYR A 55 4.62 13.69 -16.32
CA TYR A 55 4.32 13.98 -14.93
C TYR A 55 4.62 12.82 -13.98
N GLY A 56 5.41 13.09 -12.94
CA GLY A 56 5.76 12.14 -11.89
C GLY A 56 6.68 11.00 -12.34
N ILE A 57 7.26 11.12 -13.54
CA ILE A 57 8.26 10.19 -14.08
C ILE A 57 9.61 10.91 -14.22
N ASN A 58 9.67 12.02 -14.97
CA ASN A 58 10.87 12.86 -15.14
C ASN A 58 10.56 14.35 -14.85
N THR A 59 9.47 14.63 -14.13
CA THR A 59 9.16 15.95 -13.57
C THR A 59 9.00 15.88 -12.05
N GLY A 60 9.03 17.04 -11.39
CA GLY A 60 8.57 17.17 -10.00
C GLY A 60 7.07 16.87 -9.82
N PHE A 61 6.61 16.93 -8.57
CA PHE A 61 5.21 16.68 -8.17
C PHE A 61 4.54 17.95 -7.66
N GLY A 62 3.20 18.00 -7.73
CA GLY A 62 2.43 19.12 -7.17
C GLY A 62 2.80 20.46 -7.81
N SER A 63 3.24 21.44 -7.02
CA SER A 63 3.67 22.75 -7.52
C SER A 63 4.89 22.68 -8.44
N LEU A 64 5.69 21.61 -8.37
CA LEU A 64 6.91 21.40 -9.15
C LEU A 64 6.68 20.58 -10.44
N TYR A 65 5.43 20.42 -10.88
CA TYR A 65 5.09 19.58 -12.04
C TYR A 65 5.73 20.00 -13.37
N LYS A 66 6.25 21.23 -13.46
CA LYS A 66 6.94 21.77 -14.64
C LYS A 66 8.46 21.62 -14.59
N GLU A 67 9.02 21.29 -13.42
CA GLU A 67 10.47 21.17 -13.24
C GLU A 67 10.93 19.80 -13.76
N SER A 68 11.82 19.81 -14.75
CA SER A 68 12.42 18.59 -15.31
C SER A 68 13.51 18.07 -14.38
N ILE A 69 13.57 16.74 -14.19
CA ILE A 69 14.52 16.08 -13.30
C ILE A 69 15.41 15.16 -14.12
N SER A 70 16.72 15.19 -13.82
CA SER A 70 17.69 14.35 -14.52
C SER A 70 17.46 12.87 -14.22
N ASN A 71 17.77 11.99 -15.19
CA ASN A 71 17.63 10.54 -15.02
C ASN A 71 18.41 10.01 -13.80
N SER A 72 19.55 10.62 -13.45
CA SER A 72 20.36 10.28 -12.28
C SER A 72 19.69 10.58 -10.95
N GLU A 73 18.71 11.48 -10.91
CA GLU A 73 18.04 11.93 -9.68
C GLU A 73 16.67 11.27 -9.47
N LEU A 74 16.19 10.47 -10.44
CA LEU A 74 14.83 9.92 -10.40
C LEU A 74 14.57 9.01 -9.21
N ASN A 75 15.54 8.18 -8.83
CA ASN A 75 15.40 7.29 -7.66
C ASN A 75 15.33 8.11 -6.37
N THR A 76 16.24 9.07 -6.22
CA THR A 76 16.26 10.02 -5.09
C THR A 76 14.94 10.79 -4.99
N LEU A 77 14.38 11.21 -6.12
CA LEU A 77 13.06 11.85 -6.18
C LEU A 77 11.95 10.94 -5.64
N GLN A 78 11.94 9.65 -6.00
CA GLN A 78 10.93 8.70 -5.49
C GLN A 78 11.06 8.46 -3.99
N GLU A 79 12.28 8.41 -3.46
CA GLU A 79 12.46 8.32 -2.01
C GLU A 79 12.01 9.61 -1.31
N ASN A 80 12.35 10.76 -1.87
CA ASN A 80 12.06 12.05 -1.27
C ASN A 80 10.56 12.36 -1.25
N ILE A 81 9.78 11.91 -2.24
CA ILE A 81 8.32 12.08 -2.18
C ILE A 81 7.74 11.28 -1.00
N ILE A 82 8.20 10.05 -0.75
CA ILE A 82 7.77 9.27 0.42
C ILE A 82 8.18 9.98 1.71
N LYS A 83 9.44 10.39 1.84
CA LYS A 83 9.96 11.06 3.05
C LYS A 83 9.22 12.36 3.35
N SER A 84 9.00 13.20 2.34
CA SER A 84 8.36 14.51 2.51
C SER A 84 6.86 14.43 2.80
N HIS A 85 6.18 13.39 2.31
CA HIS A 85 4.74 13.22 2.51
C HIS A 85 4.40 12.39 3.75
N ALA A 86 5.38 11.75 4.40
CA ALA A 86 5.20 11.04 5.67
C ALA A 86 5.03 12.03 6.87
N CYS A 87 4.09 12.95 6.73
CA CYS A 87 3.81 14.04 7.67
C CYS A 87 2.54 13.80 8.53
N GLY A 88 2.03 12.58 8.55
CA GLY A 88 0.88 12.21 9.40
C GLY A 88 1.17 12.38 10.90
N THR A 89 0.14 12.72 11.68
CA THR A 89 0.23 13.05 13.11
C THR A 89 -0.93 12.47 13.93
N GLY A 90 -0.86 12.61 15.26
CA GLY A 90 -1.82 12.03 16.20
C GLY A 90 -1.40 10.64 16.64
N ASP A 91 -2.35 9.87 17.17
CA ASP A 91 -2.09 8.50 17.61
C ASP A 91 -1.91 7.56 16.40
N SER A 92 -1.25 6.42 16.63
CA SER A 92 -1.20 5.37 15.63
C SER A 92 -2.58 4.74 15.42
N ILE A 93 -2.93 4.45 14.16
CA ILE A 93 -4.17 3.74 13.85
C ILE A 93 -4.09 2.26 14.25
N PRO A 94 -5.23 1.59 14.47
CA PRO A 94 -5.24 0.18 14.84
C PRO A 94 -4.61 -0.73 13.78
N SER A 95 -3.87 -1.75 14.21
CA SER A 95 -3.10 -2.64 13.32
C SER A 95 -3.98 -3.44 12.34
N HIS A 96 -5.22 -3.75 12.72
CA HIS A 96 -6.19 -4.38 11.79
C HIS A 96 -6.59 -3.47 10.62
N ILE A 97 -6.61 -2.15 10.82
CA ILE A 97 -6.83 -1.18 9.73
C ILE A 97 -5.58 -1.13 8.84
N VAL A 98 -4.38 -1.09 9.42
CA VAL A 98 -3.11 -1.14 8.65
C VAL A 98 -3.05 -2.38 7.75
N LYS A 99 -3.48 -3.54 8.28
CA LYS A 99 -3.53 -4.79 7.53
C LYS A 99 -4.49 -4.71 6.33
N LEU A 100 -5.65 -4.06 6.49
CA LEU A 100 -6.57 -3.78 5.38
C LEU A 100 -5.94 -2.82 4.35
N ILE A 101 -5.24 -1.77 4.80
CA ILE A 101 -4.55 -0.84 3.89
C ILE A 101 -3.52 -1.57 3.02
N LEU A 102 -2.72 -2.47 3.61
CA LEU A 102 -1.76 -3.31 2.88
C LEU A 102 -2.46 -4.16 1.82
N LEU A 103 -3.52 -4.89 2.19
CA LEU A 103 -4.31 -5.72 1.27
C LEU A 103 -4.85 -4.90 0.10
N LEU A 104 -5.46 -3.74 0.38
CA LEU A 104 -6.04 -2.87 -0.64
C LEU A 104 -4.97 -2.23 -1.52
N LYS A 105 -3.78 -1.93 -0.98
CA LYS A 105 -2.66 -1.40 -1.77
C LYS A 105 -2.15 -2.48 -2.73
N VAL A 106 -1.90 -3.69 -2.25
CA VAL A 106 -1.55 -4.85 -3.09
C VAL A 106 -2.60 -5.04 -4.18
N LYS A 107 -3.88 -5.05 -3.81
CA LYS A 107 -4.99 -5.21 -4.76
C LYS A 107 -5.03 -4.12 -5.82
N SER A 108 -4.80 -2.86 -5.42
CA SER A 108 -4.79 -1.74 -6.36
C SER A 108 -3.62 -1.83 -7.34
N LEU A 109 -2.45 -2.31 -6.90
CA LEU A 109 -1.27 -2.47 -7.75
C LEU A 109 -1.38 -3.69 -8.67
N SER A 110 -2.12 -4.73 -8.26
CA SER A 110 -2.27 -5.99 -9.02
C SER A 110 -3.01 -5.85 -10.35
N PHE A 111 -3.68 -4.72 -10.60
CA PHE A 111 -4.29 -4.41 -11.90
C PHE A 111 -3.27 -4.03 -12.98
N GLY A 112 -2.00 -3.73 -12.61
CA GLY A 112 -0.95 -3.46 -13.59
C GLY A 112 -1.11 -2.13 -14.33
N HIS A 113 -1.56 -1.07 -13.65
CA HIS A 113 -1.71 0.27 -14.24
C HIS A 113 -0.80 1.33 -13.59
N SER A 114 -0.05 0.94 -12.56
CA SER A 114 0.71 1.88 -11.74
C SER A 114 2.16 2.04 -12.18
N GLY A 115 2.73 1.08 -12.92
CA GLY A 115 4.14 1.11 -13.35
C GLY A 115 5.13 0.80 -12.22
N VAL A 116 4.67 0.08 -11.18
CA VAL A 116 5.52 -0.43 -10.11
C VAL A 116 6.26 -1.70 -10.54
N GLN A 117 7.37 -2.01 -9.89
CA GLN A 117 8.05 -3.29 -10.10
C GLN A 117 7.35 -4.40 -9.30
N VAL A 118 7.43 -5.65 -9.80
CA VAL A 118 6.87 -6.82 -9.13
C VAL A 118 7.45 -6.99 -7.71
N ALA A 119 8.75 -6.73 -7.54
CA ALA A 119 9.43 -6.83 -6.24
C ALA A 119 8.82 -5.90 -5.16
N THR A 120 8.36 -4.71 -5.53
CA THR A 120 7.69 -3.77 -4.61
C THR A 120 6.36 -4.34 -4.14
N VAL A 121 5.56 -4.90 -5.05
CA VAL A 121 4.27 -5.52 -4.71
C VAL A 121 4.48 -6.78 -3.87
N GLN A 122 5.50 -7.57 -4.20
CA GLN A 122 5.86 -8.76 -3.43
C GLN A 122 6.27 -8.40 -1.99
N ARG A 123 7.06 -7.33 -1.78
CA ARG A 123 7.39 -6.89 -0.42
C ARG A 123 6.16 -6.49 0.38
N LEU A 124 5.17 -5.82 -0.22
CA LEU A 124 3.91 -5.49 0.44
C LEU A 124 3.11 -6.75 0.82
N ILE A 125 3.15 -7.79 -0.02
CA ILE A 125 2.54 -9.10 0.26
C ILE A 125 3.27 -9.79 1.41
N ASP A 126 4.60 -9.79 1.41
CA ASP A 126 5.40 -10.36 2.49
C ASP A 126 5.08 -9.66 3.82
N MET A 127 4.96 -8.32 3.78
CA MET A 127 4.57 -7.54 4.95
C MET A 127 3.16 -7.91 5.45
N PHE A 128 2.19 -8.08 4.56
CA PHE A 128 0.83 -8.51 4.92
C PHE A 128 0.82 -9.93 5.52
N ASN A 129 1.55 -10.86 4.89
CA ASN A 129 1.57 -12.27 5.26
C ASN A 129 2.31 -12.54 6.58
N ASP A 130 3.32 -11.72 6.88
CA ASP A 130 4.15 -11.85 8.08
C ASP A 130 3.71 -10.93 9.23
N ASP A 131 2.57 -10.25 9.10
CA ASP A 131 2.08 -9.26 10.07
C ASP A 131 3.14 -8.19 10.41
N VAL A 132 3.85 -7.73 9.39
CA VAL A 132 4.72 -6.55 9.47
C VAL A 132 3.87 -5.32 9.14
N LEU A 133 3.43 -4.61 10.16
CA LEU A 133 2.40 -3.58 10.03
C LEU A 133 3.04 -2.19 10.21
N PRO A 134 3.12 -1.36 9.16
CA PRO A 134 3.64 0.00 9.29
C PRO A 134 2.89 0.83 10.32
N VAL A 135 3.63 1.62 11.10
CA VAL A 135 3.02 2.60 12.02
C VAL A 135 2.50 3.76 11.18
N ILE A 136 1.17 3.89 11.14
CA ILE A 136 0.44 4.94 10.41
C ILE A 136 -0.34 5.77 11.42
N TYR A 137 -0.45 7.07 11.18
CA TYR A 137 -1.09 8.02 12.12
C TYR A 137 -2.49 8.44 11.68
N GLN A 138 -3.33 8.86 12.64
CA GLN A 138 -4.74 9.19 12.43
C GLN A 138 -4.97 10.40 11.52
N PHE A 139 -4.14 11.44 11.60
CA PHE A 139 -4.33 12.70 10.88
C PHE A 139 -3.31 12.87 9.74
N GLY A 140 -3.71 13.57 8.68
CA GLY A 140 -2.84 13.97 7.57
C GLY A 140 -3.41 13.70 6.17
N SER A 141 -4.40 12.82 6.04
CA SER A 141 -5.13 12.67 4.77
C SER A 141 -6.20 13.76 4.62
N LEU A 142 -6.34 14.29 3.40
CA LEU A 142 -7.43 15.19 3.00
C LEU A 142 -8.56 14.45 2.26
N GLY A 143 -8.35 13.18 1.92
CA GLY A 143 -9.32 12.34 1.21
C GLY A 143 -9.77 12.81 -0.18
N ALA A 144 -9.10 13.82 -0.78
CA ALA A 144 -9.53 14.42 -2.04
C ALA A 144 -8.91 13.74 -3.29
N SER A 145 -7.58 13.61 -3.33
CA SER A 145 -6.83 13.04 -4.48
C SER A 145 -5.99 11.81 -4.13
N GLY A 146 -5.97 11.44 -2.84
CA GLY A 146 -5.25 10.29 -2.32
C GLY A 146 -4.96 10.46 -0.83
N ASP A 147 -4.81 9.33 -0.14
CA ASP A 147 -4.41 9.26 1.26
C ASP A 147 -2.88 9.38 1.40
N LEU A 148 -2.32 10.47 0.86
CA LEU A 148 -0.88 10.62 0.66
C LEU A 148 -0.06 10.41 1.94
N ALA A 149 -0.42 11.08 3.03
CA ALA A 149 0.36 11.00 4.26
C ALA A 149 0.29 9.62 4.94
N PRO A 150 -0.89 8.99 5.10
CA PRO A 150 -0.94 7.61 5.56
C PRO A 150 -0.20 6.61 4.67
N LEU A 151 -0.31 6.76 3.35
CA LEU A 151 0.34 5.84 2.39
C LEU A 151 1.84 6.08 2.27
N ALA A 152 2.33 7.29 2.57
CA ALA A 152 3.74 7.54 2.77
C ALA A 152 4.27 6.81 3.99
N HIS A 153 3.57 6.87 5.13
CA HIS A 153 3.92 6.09 6.33
C HIS A 153 3.87 4.58 6.08
N LEU A 154 2.88 4.08 5.32
CA LEU A 154 2.81 2.68 4.86
C LEU A 154 4.08 2.27 4.10
N SER A 155 4.65 3.17 3.31
CA SER A 155 5.70 2.88 2.34
C SER A 155 7.13 3.08 2.88
N LEU A 156 7.30 3.84 3.96
CA LEU A 156 8.62 4.07 4.58
C LEU A 156 9.41 2.77 4.88
N PRO A 157 8.79 1.69 5.40
CA PRO A 157 9.51 0.44 5.67
C PRO A 157 10.06 -0.25 4.42
N LEU A 158 9.50 0.02 3.23
CA LEU A 158 10.06 -0.48 1.97
C LEU A 158 11.48 0.05 1.75
N LEU A 159 11.76 1.28 2.21
CA LEU A 159 13.06 1.93 2.15
C LEU A 159 13.95 1.60 3.36
N GLY A 160 13.50 0.74 4.28
CA GLY A 160 14.15 0.53 5.58
C GLY A 160 14.01 1.72 6.54
N LEU A 161 13.05 2.61 6.29
CA LEU A 161 12.78 3.79 7.10
C LEU A 161 11.48 3.63 7.90
N GLY A 162 11.14 4.63 8.71
CA GLY A 162 9.92 4.62 9.49
C GLY A 162 9.91 3.55 10.59
N LYS A 163 8.71 3.19 11.03
CA LYS A 163 8.48 2.23 12.11
C LYS A 163 7.45 1.19 11.69
N VAL A 164 7.58 -0.01 12.21
CA VAL A 164 6.59 -1.09 12.04
C VAL A 164 6.26 -1.71 13.40
N GLU A 165 5.03 -2.12 13.57
CA GLU A 165 4.66 -3.12 14.57
C GLU A 165 4.96 -4.51 14.00
N TYR A 166 5.79 -5.27 14.71
CA TYR A 166 6.14 -6.65 14.37
C TYR A 166 6.24 -7.47 15.65
N GLN A 167 5.52 -8.61 15.70
CA GLN A 167 5.46 -9.50 16.87
C GLN A 167 5.13 -8.77 18.19
N GLY A 168 4.21 -7.80 18.13
CA GLY A 168 3.75 -7.03 19.29
C GLY A 168 4.73 -5.95 19.78
N LYS A 169 5.80 -5.65 19.03
CA LYS A 169 6.76 -4.58 19.34
C LYS A 169 6.85 -3.60 18.19
N VAL A 170 7.06 -2.33 18.51
CA VAL A 170 7.38 -1.31 17.51
C VAL A 170 8.88 -1.24 17.32
N ILE A 171 9.35 -1.54 16.11
CA ILE A 171 10.76 -1.51 15.71
C ILE A 171 10.96 -0.56 14.51
N SER A 172 12.20 -0.16 14.23
CA SER A 172 12.51 0.64 13.05
C SER A 172 12.48 -0.21 11.77
N GLY A 173 12.28 0.43 10.61
CA GLY A 173 12.41 -0.25 9.31
C GLY A 173 13.79 -0.89 9.09
N GLU A 174 14.85 -0.27 9.62
CA GLU A 174 16.21 -0.80 9.55
C GLU A 174 16.35 -2.08 10.38
N GLU A 175 15.82 -2.07 11.61
CA GLU A 175 15.81 -3.24 12.48
C GLU A 175 14.99 -4.38 11.88
N LEU A 176 13.81 -4.06 11.32
CA LEU A 176 13.00 -5.01 10.57
C LEU A 176 13.80 -5.69 9.45
N ASN A 177 14.54 -4.91 8.65
CA ASN A 177 15.37 -5.46 7.58
C ASN A 177 16.42 -6.44 8.11
N LYS A 178 17.06 -6.13 9.24
CA LYS A 178 18.01 -7.06 9.90
C LYS A 178 17.33 -8.34 10.37
N VAL A 179 16.16 -8.22 11.01
CA VAL A 179 15.40 -9.37 11.53
C VAL A 179 14.89 -10.28 10.41
N LYS A 180 14.45 -9.70 9.29
CA LYS A 180 13.89 -10.44 8.15
C LYS A 180 14.92 -10.85 7.10
N GLY A 181 16.16 -10.37 7.21
CA GLY A 181 17.19 -10.53 6.17
C GLY A 181 16.84 -9.80 4.87
N TRP A 182 16.04 -8.74 4.95
CA TRP A 182 15.59 -7.97 3.80
C TRP A 182 16.56 -6.85 3.45
N GLN A 183 16.64 -6.55 2.16
CA GLN A 183 17.26 -5.33 1.66
C GLN A 183 16.19 -4.26 1.43
N PRO A 184 16.51 -2.97 1.62
CA PRO A 184 15.65 -1.87 1.17
C PRO A 184 15.32 -2.02 -0.32
N ILE A 185 14.08 -1.68 -0.68
CA ILE A 185 13.64 -1.62 -2.06
C ILE A 185 14.23 -0.36 -2.70
N ASN A 186 15.01 -0.52 -3.76
CA ASN A 186 15.40 0.59 -4.62
C ASN A 186 14.22 0.94 -5.54
N LEU A 187 13.62 2.11 -5.33
CA LEU A 187 12.44 2.52 -6.09
C LEU A 187 12.83 3.01 -7.49
N MET A 188 12.08 2.54 -8.48
CA MET A 188 12.20 2.95 -9.87
C MET A 188 11.30 4.17 -10.17
N ALA A 189 11.54 4.84 -11.29
CA ALA A 189 10.73 5.98 -11.71
C ALA A 189 9.22 5.69 -11.65
N LYS A 190 8.44 6.63 -11.10
CA LYS A 190 7.00 6.59 -10.81
C LYS A 190 6.56 5.79 -9.57
N GLU A 191 7.42 4.96 -8.98
CA GLU A 191 7.00 4.08 -7.88
C GLU A 191 6.61 4.82 -6.61
N GLY A 192 7.34 5.88 -6.24
CA GLY A 192 7.03 6.67 -5.06
C GLY A 192 5.61 7.25 -5.14
N LEU A 193 5.26 7.81 -6.28
CA LEU A 193 3.90 8.33 -6.52
C LEU A 193 2.85 7.22 -6.56
N ALA A 194 3.14 6.09 -7.19
CA ALA A 194 2.23 4.94 -7.25
C ALA A 194 1.91 4.35 -5.86
N LEU A 195 2.89 4.38 -4.95
CA LEU A 195 2.72 3.93 -3.57
C LEU A 195 1.86 4.90 -2.76
N LEU A 196 2.06 6.20 -2.92
CA LEU A 196 1.34 7.25 -2.19
C LEU A 196 -0.07 7.52 -2.72
N ASN A 197 -0.29 7.39 -4.03
CA ASN A 197 -1.59 7.67 -4.63
C ASN A 197 -2.58 6.51 -4.40
N GLY A 198 -3.79 6.87 -3.98
CA GLY A 198 -4.90 5.95 -3.79
C GLY A 198 -5.69 6.25 -2.53
N THR A 199 -6.81 5.57 -2.37
CA THR A 199 -7.80 5.81 -1.30
C THR A 199 -7.80 4.70 -0.25
N GLN A 200 -6.70 3.95 -0.12
CA GLN A 200 -6.70 2.72 0.68
C GLN A 200 -6.91 2.97 2.17
N PHE A 201 -6.50 4.12 2.72
CA PHE A 201 -6.71 4.44 4.13
C PHE A 201 -8.19 4.68 4.42
N MET A 202 -8.86 5.56 3.66
CA MET A 202 -10.30 5.78 3.84
C MET A 202 -11.12 4.52 3.49
N SER A 203 -10.72 3.78 2.45
CA SER A 203 -11.41 2.54 2.04
C SER A 203 -11.27 1.45 3.09
N ALA A 204 -10.12 1.33 3.77
CA ALA A 204 -9.93 0.38 4.87
C ALA A 204 -10.90 0.66 6.04
N TYR A 205 -11.03 1.92 6.44
CA TYR A 205 -12.03 2.31 7.44
C TYR A 205 -13.47 2.06 6.97
N GLY A 206 -13.78 2.38 5.71
CA GLY A 206 -15.09 2.10 5.11
C GLY A 206 -15.43 0.62 5.19
N ILE A 207 -14.52 -0.25 4.76
CA ILE A 207 -14.69 -1.70 4.80
C ILE A 207 -14.86 -2.20 6.23
N TRP A 208 -13.97 -1.80 7.15
CA TRP A 208 -14.04 -2.22 8.55
C TRP A 208 -15.37 -1.82 9.20
N ASN A 209 -15.81 -0.58 8.99
CA ASN A 209 -17.07 -0.07 9.53
C ASN A 209 -18.27 -0.81 8.95
N THR A 210 -18.26 -1.11 7.65
CA THR A 210 -19.34 -1.87 7.00
C THR A 210 -19.43 -3.30 7.54
N LEU A 211 -18.31 -4.02 7.63
CA LEU A 211 -18.29 -5.39 8.15
C LEU A 211 -18.71 -5.42 9.62
N THR A 212 -18.18 -4.51 10.44
CA THR A 212 -18.51 -4.43 11.87
C THR A 212 -19.98 -4.07 12.09
N SER A 213 -20.50 -3.11 11.36
CA SER A 213 -21.93 -2.72 11.45
C SER A 213 -22.85 -3.87 11.06
N SER A 214 -22.50 -4.65 10.03
CA SER A 214 -23.25 -5.86 9.65
C SER A 214 -23.33 -6.87 10.80
N LYS A 215 -22.19 -7.14 11.46
CA LYS A 215 -22.12 -8.03 12.63
C LYS A 215 -22.97 -7.50 13.80
N LEU A 216 -22.92 -6.20 14.07
CA LEU A 216 -23.69 -5.54 15.13
C LEU A 216 -25.20 -5.57 14.88
N ILE A 217 -25.66 -5.33 13.64
CA ILE A 217 -27.08 -5.38 13.28
C ILE A 217 -27.62 -6.80 13.48
N ARG A 218 -26.85 -7.83 13.10
CA ARG A 218 -27.25 -9.24 13.33
C ARG A 218 -27.39 -9.54 14.83
N LEU A 219 -26.45 -9.09 15.65
CA LEU A 219 -26.50 -9.24 17.10
C LEU A 219 -27.70 -8.51 17.72
N ALA A 220 -27.96 -7.27 17.30
CA ALA A 220 -29.08 -6.47 17.78
C ALA A 220 -30.42 -7.16 17.47
N ASN A 221 -30.59 -7.74 16.27
CA ASN A 221 -31.78 -8.48 15.92
C ASN A 221 -31.98 -9.74 16.78
N LEU A 222 -30.93 -10.48 17.07
CA LEU A 222 -31.01 -11.68 17.93
C LEU A 222 -31.36 -11.31 19.38
N ILE A 223 -30.75 -10.26 19.91
CA ILE A 223 -31.06 -9.75 21.26
C ILE A 223 -32.50 -9.25 21.32
N GLY A 224 -32.93 -8.49 20.31
CA GLY A 224 -34.32 -8.02 20.20
C GLY A 224 -35.32 -9.17 20.14
N ALA A 225 -35.03 -10.23 19.39
CA ALA A 225 -35.87 -11.42 19.32
C ALA A 225 -35.91 -12.21 20.64
N ALA A 226 -34.81 -12.24 21.40
CA ALA A 226 -34.76 -12.92 22.70
C ALA A 226 -35.40 -12.11 23.84
N ALA A 227 -35.59 -10.81 23.66
CA ALA A 227 -36.19 -9.90 24.65
C ALA A 227 -37.73 -9.80 24.55
N ILE A 228 -38.32 -10.42 23.52
CA ILE A 228 -39.78 -10.52 23.29
C ILE A 228 -40.23 -11.93 23.69
#